data_AF-A0A2R4VYG7-F1
#
_entry.id   AF-A0A2R4VYG7-F1
#
_cell.length_a   1.000
_cell.length_b   1.000
_cell.length_c   1.000
_cell.angle_alpha   90.00
_cell.angle_beta   90.00
_cell.angle_gamma   90.00
#
_symmetry.space_group_name_H-M   'P 1'
#
loop_
_entity.id
_entity.type
_entity.pdbx_description
1 polymer ?
#
loop_
_entity_poly.entity_id
_entity_poly.type
_entity_poly.pdbx_seq_one_letter_code
_entity_poly.pdbx_strand_id
1 'polypeptide(L)'
;MTIFKRKEEKICYRCNTKNPPDAFFCRNCGVPLTRDVLLQNSTKKLRLKKSSMTTTYILFLVVALIIGLVVGLVSSFSVFKK
;
A
#
# COMPACT_ATOMS: atom_id res chain seq x y z
N MET A 1 14.55 -44.87 10.53
CA MET A 1 14.80 -44.29 9.20
C MET A 1 14.47 -42.80 9.21
N THR A 2 15.48 -41.93 9.33
CA THR A 2 15.29 -40.48 9.13
C THR A 2 15.64 -40.15 7.68
N ILE A 3 14.65 -39.68 6.92
CA ILE A 3 14.83 -39.22 5.54
C ILE A 3 15.49 -37.84 5.59
N PHE A 4 16.78 -37.75 5.24
CA PHE A 4 17.46 -36.47 5.04
C PHE A 4 17.00 -35.86 3.71
N LYS A 5 16.05 -34.92 3.76
CA LYS A 5 15.64 -34.14 2.60
C LYS A 5 16.81 -33.24 2.17
N ARG A 6 17.50 -33.60 1.07
CA ARG A 6 18.57 -32.76 0.52
C ARG A 6 17.97 -31.42 0.11
N LYS A 7 18.54 -30.37 0.65
CA LYS A 7 18.05 -29.01 0.52
C LYS A 7 18.75 -28.37 -0.68
N GLU A 8 17.98 -28.08 -1.73
CA GLU A 8 18.51 -27.74 -3.06
C GLU A 8 19.09 -26.32 -3.12
N GLU A 9 20.29 -26.19 -3.70
CA GLU A 9 21.00 -24.90 -3.81
C GLU A 9 20.23 -23.88 -4.65
N LYS A 10 20.27 -22.61 -4.26
CA LYS A 10 19.65 -21.50 -4.99
C LYS A 10 20.66 -20.82 -5.91
N ILE A 11 20.40 -20.80 -7.21
CA ILE A 11 21.22 -20.06 -8.17
C ILE A 11 20.73 -18.61 -8.24
N CYS A 12 21.65 -17.66 -8.07
CA CYS A 12 21.35 -16.23 -8.18
C CYS A 12 21.06 -15.82 -9.62
N TYR A 13 19.91 -15.20 -9.89
CA TYR A 13 19.52 -14.74 -11.23
C TYR A 13 20.35 -13.56 -11.77
N ARG A 14 21.02 -12.78 -10.90
CA ARG A 14 21.85 -11.64 -11.33
C ARG A 14 23.31 -11.96 -11.64
N CYS A 15 23.90 -12.92 -10.93
CA CYS A 15 25.34 -13.18 -10.99
C CYS A 15 25.69 -14.67 -11.01
N ASN A 16 24.69 -15.54 -11.14
CA ASN A 16 24.80 -17.00 -11.26
C ASN A 16 25.52 -17.71 -10.11
N THR A 17 25.81 -17.01 -9.01
CA THR A 17 26.40 -17.60 -7.81
C THR A 17 25.45 -18.64 -7.21
N LYS A 18 25.99 -19.81 -6.86
CA LYS A 18 25.29 -20.82 -6.07
C LYS A 18 25.24 -20.39 -4.61
N ASN A 19 24.05 -20.37 -4.05
CA ASN A 19 23.79 -19.98 -2.67
C ASN A 19 23.13 -21.15 -1.92
N PRO A 20 23.31 -21.21 -0.59
CA PRO A 20 22.59 -22.15 0.24
C PRO A 20 21.08 -22.06 0.02
N PRO A 21 20.35 -23.16 0.18
CA PRO A 21 18.88 -23.17 0.12
C PRO A 21 18.20 -22.17 1.06
N ASP A 22 18.82 -21.87 2.21
CA ASP A 22 18.32 -20.90 3.20
C ASP A 22 18.73 -19.47 2.92
N ALA A 23 19.55 -19.22 1.90
CA ALA A 23 19.99 -17.88 1.61
C ALA A 23 18.81 -17.01 1.20
N PHE A 24 18.60 -15.92 1.93
CA PHE A 24 17.66 -14.85 1.60
C PHE A 24 18.27 -13.84 0.62
N PHE A 25 19.60 -13.66 0.64
CA PHE A 25 20.36 -12.78 -0.23
C PHE A 25 21.52 -13.51 -0.88
N CYS A 26 21.93 -13.05 -2.06
CA CYS A 26 23.09 -13.58 -2.73
C CYS A 26 24.36 -13.19 -1.97
N ARG A 27 25.17 -14.19 -1.61
CA ARG A 27 26.45 -13.98 -0.90
C ARG A 27 27.50 -13.23 -1.73
N ASN A 28 27.31 -13.13 -3.04
CA ASN A 28 28.25 -12.46 -3.94
C ASN A 28 27.79 -11.04 -4.30
N CYS A 29 26.53 -10.85 -4.72
CA CYS A 29 26.05 -9.56 -5.22
C CYS A 29 24.97 -8.89 -4.34
N GLY A 30 24.57 -9.51 -3.23
CA GLY A 30 23.59 -8.96 -2.29
C GLY A 30 22.14 -8.95 -2.76
N VAL A 31 21.83 -9.41 -3.98
CA VAL A 31 20.45 -9.43 -4.48
C VAL A 31 19.58 -10.43 -3.69
N PRO A 32 18.31 -10.11 -3.36
CA PRO A 32 17.42 -11.06 -2.72
C PRO A 32 17.18 -12.30 -3.60
N LEU A 33 17.15 -13.49 -2.97
CA LEU A 33 16.95 -14.80 -3.60
C LEU A 33 15.56 -15.40 -3.31
N THR A 34 14.70 -14.65 -2.63
CA THR A 34 13.40 -15.13 -2.16
C THR A 34 12.33 -14.98 -3.24
N ARG A 35 11.50 -16.02 -3.43
CA ARG A 35 10.31 -15.98 -4.31
C ARG A 35 9.30 -14.92 -3.86
N ASP A 36 9.31 -14.58 -2.59
CA ASP A 36 8.35 -13.69 -1.95
C ASP A 36 8.45 -12.24 -2.45
N VAL A 37 9.59 -11.82 -2.99
CA VAL A 37 9.73 -10.50 -3.60
C VAL A 37 8.84 -10.37 -4.86
N LEU A 38 8.59 -11.48 -5.56
CA LEU A 38 7.71 -11.49 -6.74
C LEU A 38 6.21 -11.41 -6.36
N LEU A 39 5.82 -11.99 -5.22
CA LEU A 39 4.43 -11.96 -4.74
C LEU A 39 4.12 -10.72 -3.89
N GLN A 40 5.10 -10.19 -3.17
CA GLN A 40 4.92 -9.01 -2.31
C GLN A 40 4.95 -7.69 -3.08
N ASN A 41 5.73 -7.60 -4.16
CA ASN A 41 5.71 -6.39 -4.99
C ASN A 41 4.36 -6.20 -5.69
N SER A 42 3.71 -7.29 -6.10
CA SER A 42 2.36 -7.23 -6.68
C SER A 42 1.32 -6.81 -5.64
N THR A 43 1.34 -7.40 -4.45
CA THR A 43 0.35 -7.10 -3.39
C THR A 43 0.55 -5.75 -2.70
N LYS A 44 1.79 -5.24 -2.56
CA LYS A 44 2.04 -3.88 -2.07
C LYS A 44 1.67 -2.81 -3.10
N LYS A 45 2.00 -2.98 -4.39
CA LYS A 45 1.59 -1.99 -5.42
C LYS A 45 0.07 -1.94 -5.59
N LEU A 46 -0.62 -3.07 -5.39
CA LEU A 46 -2.08 -3.16 -5.47
C LEU A 46 -2.83 -2.63 -4.24
N ARG A 47 -2.15 -2.25 -3.15
CA ARG A 47 -2.77 -1.62 -1.97
C ARG A 47 -2.27 -0.22 -1.61
N LEU A 48 -1.23 0.29 -2.28
CA LEU A 48 -0.75 1.67 -2.05
C LEU A 48 -1.47 2.73 -2.88
N LYS A 49 -2.43 2.34 -3.74
CA LYS A 49 -3.33 3.27 -4.45
C LYS A 49 -4.77 3.09 -3.98
N LYS A 50 -5.01 3.00 -2.66
CA LYS A 50 -6.39 3.04 -2.13
C LYS A 50 -6.65 4.37 -1.45
N SER A 51 -7.59 5.11 -2.03
CA SER A 51 -8.35 6.21 -1.43
C SER A 51 -7.70 7.61 -1.43
N SER A 52 -7.46 8.17 -2.62
CA SER A 52 -7.35 9.63 -2.81
C SER A 52 -8.69 10.29 -3.15
N MET A 53 -9.68 9.53 -3.61
CA MET A 53 -10.96 10.09 -4.11
C MET A 53 -12.04 10.25 -3.02
N THR A 54 -12.13 9.30 -2.08
CA THR A 54 -13.20 9.33 -1.07
C THR A 54 -13.01 10.47 -0.07
N THR A 55 -11.78 10.81 0.29
CA THR A 55 -11.48 11.88 1.25
C THR A 55 -11.84 13.26 0.71
N THR A 56 -11.52 13.54 -0.57
CA THR A 56 -11.80 14.84 -1.19
C THR A 56 -13.29 15.10 -1.28
N TYR A 57 -14.10 14.12 -1.70
CA TYR A 57 -15.54 14.28 -1.83
C TYR A 57 -16.24 14.55 -0.49
N ILE A 58 -15.85 13.84 0.58
CA ILE A 58 -16.42 14.06 1.92
C ILE A 58 -16.14 15.49 2.40
N LEU A 59 -14.92 16.01 2.18
CA LEU A 59 -14.57 17.38 2.56
C LEU A 59 -15.46 18.41 1.84
N PHE A 60 -15.66 18.25 0.52
CA PHE A 60 -16.54 19.15 -0.24
C PHE A 60 -17.99 19.13 0.26
N LEU A 61 -18.55 17.94 0.56
CA LEU A 61 -19.92 17.83 1.09
C LEU A 61 -20.08 18.52 2.45
N VAL A 62 -19.11 18.35 3.35
CA VAL A 62 -19.14 19.00 4.67
C VAL A 62 -19.10 20.52 4.53
N VAL A 63 -18.24 21.05 3.66
CA VAL A 63 -18.15 22.50 3.40
C VAL A 63 -19.46 23.04 2.81
N ALA A 64 -20.08 22.34 1.86
CA ALA A 64 -21.34 22.75 1.25
C ALA A 64 -22.49 22.81 2.29
N LEU A 65 -22.57 21.83 3.20
CA LEU A 65 -23.56 21.81 4.28
C LEU A 65 -23.37 22.99 5.25
N ILE A 66 -22.13 23.29 5.65
CA ILE A 66 -21.82 24.42 6.53
C ILE A 66 -22.24 25.74 5.88
N ILE A 67 -21.90 25.94 4.61
CA ILE A 67 -22.28 27.16 3.87
C ILE A 67 -23.80 27.29 3.80
N GLY A 68 -24.51 26.20 3.48
CA GLY A 68 -25.98 26.19 3.45
C GLY A 68 -26.62 26.56 4.78
N LEU A 69 -26.10 26.01 5.90
CA LEU A 69 -26.56 26.36 7.24
C LEU A 69 -26.31 27.83 7.59
N VAL A 70 -25.10 28.34 7.32
CA VAL A 70 -24.75 29.74 7.60
C VAL A 70 -25.63 30.70 6.80
N VAL A 71 -25.81 30.46 5.50
CA VAL A 71 -26.69 31.29 4.65
C VAL A 71 -28.13 31.23 5.15
N GLY A 72 -28.64 30.04 5.50
CA GLY A 72 -29.98 29.88 6.05
C GLY A 72 -30.19 30.65 7.36
N LEU A 73 -29.22 30.61 8.27
CA LEU A 73 -29.27 31.35 9.54
C LEU A 73 -29.23 32.86 9.33
N VAL A 74 -28.35 33.37 8.45
CA VAL A 74 -28.27 34.81 8.13
C VAL A 74 -29.56 35.29 7.48
N SER A 75 -30.13 34.49 6.57
CA SER A 75 -31.41 34.80 5.90
C SER A 75 -32.55 34.89 6.91
N SER A 76 -32.65 33.90 7.81
CA SER A 76 -33.67 33.86 8.85
C SER A 76 -33.51 35.03 9.83
N PHE A 77 -32.28 35.31 10.26
CA PHE A 77 -31.97 36.42 11.15
C PHE A 77 -32.26 37.79 10.52
N SER A 78 -32.05 37.95 9.21
CA SER A 78 -32.35 39.19 8.48
C SER A 78 -33.84 39.41 8.27
N VAL A 79 -34.62 38.33 8.06
CA VAL A 79 -36.09 38.40 7.95
C VAL A 79 -36.73 38.71 9.29
N PHE A 80 -36.24 38.14 10.39
CA PHE A 80 -36.76 38.39 11.75
C PHE A 80 -36.46 39.80 12.30
N LYS A 81 -35.50 40.53 11.70
CA LYS A 81 -35.13 41.88 12.13
C LYS A 81 -35.88 42.99 11.36
N LYS A 82 -36.81 42.64 10.48
CA LYS A 82 -37.67 43.56 9.75
C LYS A 82 -39.10 43.49 10.26
#